data_AF-A0A1G0ZKC8-F1
#
_entry.id   AF-A0A1G0ZKC8-F1
#
_cell.length_a   1.000
_cell.length_b   1.000
_cell.length_c   1.000
_cell.angle_alpha   90.00
_cell.angle_beta   90.00
_cell.angle_gamma   90.00
#
_symmetry.space_group_name_H-M   'P 1'
#
loop_
_entity.id
_entity.type
_entity.pdbx_description
1 polymer ?
#
loop_
_entity_poly.entity_id
_entity_poly.type
_entity_poly.pdbx_seq_one_letter_code
_entity_poly.pdbx_strand_id
1 'polypeptide(L)'
;MSVWLLTTPVAFIVVMLFMMGLLRLLGCLSHVVNSTDKHSGKFKAYACGEDVKNHRISPDYSEFFPFAFFFTIMHVLALVVVTVPAGSLSATAMAIGYASSLAIGLFILFRRP
;
A
#
# COMPACT_ATOMS: atom_id res chain seq x y z
N MET A 1 -2.57 27.02 -22.85
CA MET A 1 -2.08 25.63 -22.68
C MET A 1 -3.09 24.89 -21.82
N SER A 2 -3.63 23.77 -22.29
CA SER A 2 -4.77 23.08 -21.67
C SER A 2 -4.37 22.37 -20.37
N VAL A 3 -4.57 23.04 -19.22
CA VAL A 3 -4.32 22.56 -17.84
C VAL A 3 -5.12 21.31 -17.45
N TRP A 4 -6.08 20.89 -18.27
CA TRP A 4 -6.93 19.72 -18.05
C TRP A 4 -6.14 18.42 -17.82
N LEU A 5 -5.03 18.21 -18.53
CA LEU A 5 -4.18 17.03 -18.34
C LEU A 5 -3.46 16.99 -16.98
N LEU A 6 -3.23 18.15 -16.36
CA LEU A 6 -2.52 18.25 -15.07
C LEU A 6 -3.43 18.06 -13.86
N THR A 7 -4.75 17.93 -14.07
CA THR A 7 -5.65 17.65 -12.95
C THR A 7 -5.34 16.25 -12.39
N THR A 8 -5.19 16.17 -11.07
CA THR A 8 -4.85 14.94 -10.33
C THR A 8 -5.62 13.69 -10.78
N PRO A 9 -6.97 13.72 -10.96
CA PRO A 9 -7.70 12.54 -11.42
C PRO A 9 -7.36 12.13 -12.86
N VAL A 10 -7.16 13.08 -13.77
CA VAL A 10 -6.85 12.79 -15.17
C VAL A 10 -5.43 12.24 -15.30
N ALA A 11 -4.46 12.86 -14.63
CA ALA A 11 -3.07 12.39 -14.60
C ALA A 11 -2.98 10.96 -14.03
N PHE A 12 -3.72 10.66 -12.95
CA PHE A 12 -3.78 9.32 -12.37
C PHE A 12 -4.30 8.27 -13.37
N ILE A 13 -5.41 8.55 -14.05
CA ILE A 13 -6.00 7.63 -15.04
C ILE A 13 -5.01 7.36 -16.18
N VAL A 14 -4.36 8.41 -16.70
CA VAL A 14 -3.39 8.28 -17.80
C VAL A 14 -2.21 7.40 -17.39
N VAL A 15 -1.62 7.65 -16.22
CA VAL A 15 -0.50 6.85 -15.72
C VAL A 15 -0.93 5.40 -15.45
N MET A 16 -2.13 5.19 -14.89
CA MET A 16 -2.67 3.85 -14.65
C MET A 16 -2.85 3.06 -15.96
N LEU A 17 -3.45 3.68 -16.98
CA LEU A 17 -3.61 3.07 -18.30
C LEU A 17 -2.26 2.76 -18.95
N PHE A 18 -1.30 3.67 -18.85
CA PHE A 18 0.05 3.47 -19.35
C PHE A 18 0.74 2.29 -18.65
N MET A 19 0.70 2.23 -17.32
CA MET A 19 1.29 1.13 -16.54
C MET A 19 0.61 -0.21 -16.85
N MET A 20 -0.71 -0.24 -17.01
CA MET A 20 -1.44 -1.44 -17.41
C MET A 20 -1.03 -1.90 -18.82
N GLY A 21 -0.86 -0.98 -19.76
CA GLY A 21 -0.36 -1.27 -21.10
C GLY A 21 1.06 -1.85 -21.06
N LEU A 22 1.94 -1.23 -20.27
CA LEU A 22 3.32 -1.68 -20.07
C LEU A 22 3.34 -3.10 -19.48
N LEU A 23 2.52 -3.37 -18.45
CA LEU A 23 2.41 -4.69 -17.84
C LEU A 23 1.96 -5.77 -18.83
N ARG A 24 1.01 -5.46 -19.70
CA ARG A 24 0.56 -6.38 -20.75
C ARG A 24 1.64 -6.63 -21.80
N LEU A 25 2.38 -5.59 -22.19
CA LEU A 25 3.44 -5.69 -23.19
C LEU A 25 4.61 -6.53 -22.65
N LEU A 26 5.01 -6.29 -21.40
CA LEU A 26 6.01 -7.10 -20.68
C LEU A 26 5.50 -8.53 -20.45
N GLY A 27 4.22 -8.71 -20.13
CA GLY A 27 3.59 -10.02 -19.99
C GLY A 27 3.64 -10.82 -21.30
N CYS A 28 3.37 -10.18 -22.43
CA CYS A 28 3.48 -10.80 -23.75
C CYS A 28 4.93 -11.20 -24.07
N LEU A 29 5.90 -10.38 -23.70
CA LEU A 29 7.33 -10.69 -23.88
C LEU A 29 7.79 -11.82 -22.94
N SER A 30 7.23 -11.91 -21.74
CA SER A 30 7.55 -12.95 -20.75
C SER A 30 7.05 -14.35 -21.14
N HIS A 31 6.06 -14.45 -22.04
CA HIS A 31 5.44 -15.71 -22.44
C HIS A 31 6.32 -16.57 -23.37
N VAL A 32 7.54 -16.14 -23.67
CA VAL A 32 8.51 -16.89 -24.50
C VAL A 32 9.24 -18.00 -23.71
N VAL A 33 9.17 -18.01 -22.37
CA VAL A 33 9.70 -19.13 -21.56
C VAL A 33 8.56 -20.07 -21.18
N ASN A 34 7.93 -20.65 -22.19
CA ASN A 34 7.01 -21.76 -21.99
C ASN A 34 7.86 -23.03 -21.82
N SER A 35 8.42 -23.22 -20.62
CA SER A 35 9.02 -24.50 -20.25
C SER A 35 7.91 -25.54 -20.18
N THR A 36 7.88 -26.36 -21.23
CA THR A 36 7.04 -27.53 -21.49
C THR A 36 7.25 -28.67 -20.49
N ASP A 37 7.63 -28.36 -19.25
CA ASP A 37 7.65 -29.33 -18.18
C ASP A 37 6.44 -29.06 -17.30
N LYS A 38 5.55 -30.04 -17.26
CA LYS A 38 4.50 -30.19 -16.25
C LYS A 38 5.21 -30.35 -14.89
N HIS A 39 5.75 -29.26 -14.37
CA HIS A 39 6.60 -29.21 -13.19
C HIS A 39 5.76 -29.66 -11.99
N SER A 40 5.95 -30.93 -11.63
CA SER A 40 5.38 -31.63 -10.48
C SER A 40 5.50 -30.84 -9.15
N GLY A 41 6.43 -29.88 -9.07
CA GLY A 41 6.65 -29.02 -7.90
C GLY A 41 6.28 -27.54 -8.06
N LYS A 42 5.95 -27.00 -9.25
CA LYS A 42 5.78 -25.53 -9.45
C LYS A 42 4.64 -24.93 -8.62
N PHE A 43 3.60 -25.73 -8.36
CA PHE A 43 2.43 -25.32 -7.58
C PHE A 43 2.43 -25.92 -6.16
N LYS A 44 3.49 -26.67 -5.79
CA LYS A 44 3.65 -27.14 -4.41
C LYS A 44 4.20 -25.99 -3.56
N ALA A 45 3.76 -25.89 -2.31
CA ALA A 45 4.36 -24.91 -1.40
C ALA A 45 5.85 -25.22 -1.20
N TYR A 46 6.65 -24.16 -1.08
CA TYR A 46 8.06 -24.33 -0.77
C TYR A 46 8.20 -24.89 0.65
N ALA A 47 8.73 -26.10 0.74
CA ALA A 47 8.90 -26.82 2.00
C ALA A 47 10.19 -27.66 2.00
N CYS A 48 11.22 -27.19 1.29
CA CYS A 48 12.51 -27.89 1.18
C CYS A 48 12.39 -29.37 0.72
N GLY A 49 11.33 -29.73 0.00
CA GLY A 49 11.06 -31.10 -0.47
C GLY A 49 10.16 -31.93 0.44
N GLU A 50 9.71 -31.41 1.58
CA GLU A 50 8.75 -32.07 2.48
C GLU A 50 7.30 -31.90 2.01
N ASP A 51 6.45 -32.91 2.27
CA ASP A 51 5.01 -32.84 2.00
C ASP A 51 4.29 -32.13 3.17
N VAL A 52 3.94 -30.86 2.97
CA VAL A 52 3.20 -30.08 3.96
C VAL A 52 1.71 -30.42 3.85
N LYS A 53 1.13 -31.07 4.86
CA LYS A 53 -0.30 -31.42 4.83
C LYS A 53 -1.22 -30.20 4.86
N ASN A 54 -0.80 -29.10 5.49
CA ASN A 54 -1.61 -27.90 5.65
C ASN A 54 -0.87 -26.65 5.15
N HIS A 55 -1.23 -26.22 3.95
CA HIS A 55 -0.59 -25.13 3.23
C HIS A 55 -1.11 -23.73 3.61
N ARG A 56 -2.14 -23.64 4.46
CA ARG A 56 -2.82 -22.39 4.82
C ARG A 56 -2.87 -22.21 6.33
N ILE A 57 -1.69 -22.05 6.93
CA ILE A 57 -1.61 -21.59 8.31
C ILE A 57 -1.71 -20.06 8.26
N SER A 58 -2.80 -19.52 8.79
CA SER A 58 -2.91 -18.07 9.02
C SER A 58 -1.93 -17.69 10.12
N PRO A 59 -0.88 -16.89 9.82
CA PRO A 59 0.04 -16.44 10.86
C PRO A 59 -0.71 -15.55 11.85
N ASP A 60 -0.23 -15.51 13.09
CA ASP A 60 -0.78 -14.57 14.06
C ASP A 60 -0.38 -13.14 13.69
N TYR A 61 -1.38 -12.31 13.40
CA TYR A 61 -1.19 -10.90 13.06
C TYR A 61 -1.35 -9.98 14.28
N SER A 62 -1.54 -10.51 15.48
CA SER A 62 -1.72 -9.74 16.71
C SER A 62 -0.59 -8.72 16.94
N GLU A 63 0.66 -9.11 16.65
CA GLU A 63 1.82 -8.23 16.77
C GLU A 63 2.01 -7.31 15.57
N PHE A 64 1.66 -7.76 14.36
CA PHE A 64 1.84 -6.97 13.13
C PHE A 64 0.78 -5.87 12.97
N PHE A 65 -0.44 -6.12 13.42
CA PHE A 65 -1.58 -5.23 13.25
C PHE A 65 -1.36 -3.82 13.82
N PRO A 66 -0.85 -3.64 15.06
CA PRO A 66 -0.55 -2.31 15.60
C PRO A 66 0.45 -1.52 14.76
N PHE A 67 1.47 -2.18 14.19
CA PHE A 67 2.46 -1.51 13.34
C PHE A 67 1.86 -1.03 12.02
N ALA A 68 1.05 -1.88 11.37
CA ALA A 68 0.36 -1.50 10.14
C ALA A 68 -0.61 -0.33 10.37
N PHE A 69 -1.35 -0.36 11.49
CA PHE A 69 -2.29 0.70 11.85
C PHE A 69 -1.56 2.02 12.20
N PHE A 70 -0.46 1.96 12.95
CA PHE A 70 0.37 3.12 13.20
C PHE A 70 0.91 3.75 11.91
N PHE A 71 1.46 2.92 11.01
CA PHE A 71 2.00 3.39 9.75
C PHE A 71 0.94 4.11 8.90
N THR A 72 -0.26 3.53 8.78
CA THR A 72 -1.36 4.14 8.01
C THR A 72 -1.80 5.48 8.59
N ILE A 73 -1.96 5.59 9.92
CA ILE A 73 -2.27 6.87 10.58
C ILE A 73 -1.18 7.91 10.34
N MET A 74 0.08 7.53 10.56
CA MET A 74 1.22 8.43 10.35
C MET A 74 1.34 8.88 8.89
N HIS A 75 1.05 8.00 7.94
CA HIS A 75 1.04 8.33 6.53
C HIS A 75 -0.01 9.40 6.20
N VAL A 76 -1.23 9.26 6.71
CA VAL A 76 -2.28 10.27 6.52
C VAL A 76 -1.90 11.58 7.20
N LEU A 77 -1.30 11.54 8.39
CA LEU A 77 -0.79 12.75 9.06
C LEU A 77 0.25 13.47 8.20
N ALA A 78 1.19 12.73 7.60
CA ALA A 78 2.19 13.31 6.70
C ALA A 78 1.53 13.99 5.49
N LEU A 79 0.52 13.36 4.88
CA LEU A 79 -0.24 13.97 3.77
C LEU A 79 -0.94 15.26 4.21
N VAL A 80 -1.57 15.28 5.39
CA VAL A 80 -2.23 16.48 5.92
C VAL A 80 -1.22 17.59 6.14
N VAL A 81 -0.09 17.30 6.82
CA VAL A 81 0.94 18.31 7.12
C VAL A 81 1.53 18.92 5.85
N VAL A 82 1.83 18.10 4.85
CA VAL A 82 2.42 18.56 3.57
C VAL A 82 1.45 19.38 2.73
N THR A 83 0.14 19.17 2.89
CA THR A 83 -0.89 19.87 2.10
C THR A 83 -1.38 21.16 2.74
N VAL A 84 -0.91 21.52 3.95
CA VAL A 84 -1.29 22.79 4.60
C VAL A 84 -0.75 23.98 3.79
N PRO A 85 -1.60 24.92 3.34
CA PRO A 85 -1.16 26.11 2.65
C PRO A 85 -0.42 27.06 3.60
N ALA A 86 0.78 27.49 3.20
CA ALA A 86 1.57 28.44 3.97
C ALA A 86 0.84 29.80 4.11
N GLY A 87 0.86 30.39 5.30
CA GLY A 87 0.27 31.70 5.58
C GLY A 87 -1.20 31.69 6.04
N SER A 88 -1.87 30.53 6.07
CA SER A 88 -3.22 30.40 6.62
C SER A 88 -3.17 29.91 8.08
N LEU A 89 -3.46 30.81 9.03
CA LEU A 89 -3.48 30.47 10.45
C LEU A 89 -4.57 29.44 10.78
N SER A 90 -5.74 29.54 10.13
CA SER A 90 -6.86 28.61 10.34
C SER A 90 -6.55 27.20 9.83
N ALA A 91 -5.89 27.07 8.68
CA ALA A 91 -5.49 25.78 8.14
C ALA A 91 -4.43 25.10 9.01
N THR A 92 -3.46 25.88 9.51
CA THR A 92 -2.44 25.37 10.44
C THR A 92 -3.07 24.94 11.77
N ALA A 93 -4.00 25.72 12.32
CA ALA A 93 -4.71 25.35 13.55
C ALA A 93 -5.51 24.04 13.37
N MET A 94 -6.17 23.85 12.22
CA MET A 94 -6.87 22.60 11.90
C MET A 94 -5.92 21.40 11.81
N ALA A 95 -4.77 21.57 11.16
CA ALA A 95 -3.76 20.51 11.05
C ALA A 95 -3.17 20.13 12.42
N ILE A 96 -2.93 21.10 13.31
CA ILE A 96 -2.50 20.84 14.68
C ILE A 96 -3.58 20.08 15.46
N GLY A 97 -4.83 20.52 15.39
CA GLY A 97 -5.95 19.83 16.03
C GLY A 97 -6.11 18.38 15.56
N TYR A 98 -5.98 18.16 14.24
CA TYR A 98 -5.98 16.83 13.65
C TYR A 98 -4.80 15.98 14.17
N ALA A 99 -3.58 16.53 14.18
CA ALA A 99 -2.40 15.85 14.70
C ALA A 99 -2.54 15.47 16.18
N SER A 100 -3.08 16.36 17.01
CA SER A 100 -3.36 16.08 18.42
C SER A 100 -4.39 14.96 18.59
N SER A 101 -5.47 14.96 17.81
CA SER A 101 -6.48 13.90 17.86
C SER A 101 -5.91 12.52 17.49
N LEU A 102 -5.04 12.47 16.47
CA LEU A 102 -4.34 11.23 16.08
C LEU A 102 -3.35 10.78 17.15
N ALA A 103 -2.60 11.70 17.76
CA ALA A 103 -1.69 11.38 18.84
C ALA A 103 -2.42 10.77 20.05
N ILE A 104 -3.59 11.32 20.42
CA ILE A 104 -4.45 10.76 21.47
C ILE A 104 -4.98 9.38 21.06
N GLY A 105 -5.47 9.23 19.83
CA GLY A 105 -5.97 7.95 19.32
C GLY A 105 -4.89 6.86 19.33
N LEU A 106 -3.67 7.19 18.89
CA LEU A 106 -2.52 6.29 18.95
C LEU A 106 -2.11 5.98 20.39
N PHE A 107 -2.12 6.97 21.28
CA PHE A 107 -1.83 6.75 22.69
C PHE A 107 -2.83 5.76 23.31
N ILE A 108 -4.13 5.87 23.00
CA ILE A 108 -5.15 4.92 23.45
C ILE A 108 -4.92 3.53 22.84
N LEU A 109 -4.61 3.45 21.55
CA LEU A 109 -4.38 2.18 20.85
C LEU A 109 -3.17 1.41 21.43
N PHE A 110 -2.08 2.12 21.73
CA PHE A 110 -0.87 1.53 22.29
C PHE A 110 -0.92 1.34 23.81
N ARG A 111 -1.89 1.95 24.48
CA ARG A 111 -2.20 1.67 25.87
C ARG A 111 -2.86 0.29 25.96
N ARG A 112 -2.03 -0.76 25.92
CA ARG A 112 -2.44 -2.11 26.26
C ARG A 112 -2.95 -2.12 27.73
N PRO A 113 -4.08 -2.78 28.03
CA PRO A 113 -4.42 -3.14 29.40
C PRO A 113 -3.40 -4.09 30.02
#